data_AF-A0A542BBD0-F1
#
_entry.id   AF-A0A542BBD0-F1
#
_cell.length_a   1.000
_cell.length_b   1.000
_cell.length_c   1.000
_cell.angle_alpha   90.00
_cell.angle_beta   90.00
_cell.angle_gamma   90.00
#
_symmetry.space_group_name_H-M   'P 1'
#
loop_
_entity.id
_entity.type
_entity.pdbx_description
1 polymer ?
#
loop_
_entity_poly.entity_id
_entity_poly.type
_entity_poly.pdbx_seq_one_letter_code
_entity_poly.pdbx_strand_id
1 'polypeptide(L)' 'MALSFLSRLASRLRFLVVATLGAYAAINLVLAALAPFTAGWPIFGVTALAVPPMVLAMVYGVIPVAFRFGAPR' A
#
# COMPACT_ATOMS: atom_id res chain seq x y z
N MET A 1 -8.35 -31.48 -6.41
CA MET A 1 -7.57 -30.46 -7.13
C MET A 1 -8.22 -29.06 -7.09
N ALA A 2 -9.50 -28.89 -7.46
CA ALA A 2 -10.19 -27.59 -7.49
C ALA A 2 -10.24 -26.81 -6.15
N LEU A 3 -10.48 -27.48 -5.02
CA LEU A 3 -10.47 -26.86 -3.68
C LEU A 3 -9.11 -26.21 -3.32
N SER A 4 -8.00 -26.79 -3.79
CA SER A 4 -6.66 -26.23 -3.57
C SER A 4 -6.42 -24.93 -4.35
N PHE A 5 -7.03 -24.80 -5.54
CA PHE A 5 -6.96 -23.58 -6.34
C PHE A 5 -7.78 -22.47 -5.71
N LEU A 6 -9.00 -22.77 -5.25
CA LEU A 6 -9.87 -21.80 -4.57
C LEU A 6 -9.24 -21.28 -3.27
N SER A 7 -8.61 -22.14 -2.47
CA SER A 7 -7.92 -21.71 -1.23
C SER A 7 -6.72 -20.79 -1.49
N ARG A 8 -5.95 -21.06 -2.56
CA ARG A 8 -4.82 -20.22 -2.99
C ARG A 8 -5.31 -18.88 -3.55
N LEU A 9 -6.37 -18.88 -4.34
CA LEU A 9 -6.99 -17.67 -4.86
C LEU A 9 -7.54 -16.80 -3.73
N ALA A 10 -8.27 -17.38 -2.78
CA ALA A 10 -8.79 -16.65 -1.62
C ALA A 10 -7.67 -16.02 -0.78
N SER A 11 -6.55 -16.72 -0.59
CA SER A 11 -5.38 -16.18 0.13
C SER A 11 -4.74 -15.02 -0.63
N ARG A 12 -4.61 -15.13 -1.96
CA ARG A 12 -4.11 -14.02 -2.80
C ARG A 12 -5.05 -12.82 -2.79
N LEU A 13 -6.36 -13.04 -2.84
CA LEU A 13 -7.34 -11.95 -2.78
C LEU A 13 -7.27 -11.21 -1.43
N ARG A 14 -7.17 -11.94 -0.31
CA ARG A 14 -7.01 -11.32 1.02
C ARG A 14 -5.75 -10.47 1.10
N PHE A 15 -4.62 -10.99 0.60
CA PHE A 15 -3.39 -10.23 0.50
C PHE A 15 -3.58 -8.94 -0.30
N LEU A 16 -4.16 -9.04 -1.50
CA LEU A 16 -4.39 -7.90 -2.39
C LEU A 16 -5.29 -6.85 -1.75
N VAL A 17 -6.38 -7.27 -1.11
CA VAL A 17 -7.30 -6.37 -0.40
C VAL A 17 -6.58 -5.61 0.71
N VAL A 18 -5.84 -6.32 1.57
CA VAL A 18 -5.11 -5.68 2.68
C VAL A 18 -4.01 -4.75 2.16
N ALA A 19 -3.24 -5.18 1.17
CA ALA A 19 -2.20 -4.38 0.55
C ALA A 19 -2.77 -3.11 -0.09
N THR A 20 -3.91 -3.21 -0.79
CA THR A 20 -4.57 -2.07 -1.45
C THR A 20 -5.08 -1.06 -0.44
N LEU A 21 -5.78 -1.53 0.60
CA LEU A 21 -6.31 -0.66 1.64
C LEU A 21 -5.17 0.03 2.42
N GLY A 22 -4.11 -0.71 2.74
CA GLY A 22 -2.92 -0.13 3.39
C GLY A 22 -2.21 0.89 2.50
N ALA A 23 -2.04 0.59 1.21
CA ALA A 23 -1.47 1.51 0.23
C ALA A 23 -2.27 2.81 0.14
N TYR A 24 -3.58 2.70 -0.05
CA TYR A 24 -4.47 3.84 -0.13
C TYR A 24 -4.42 4.70 1.14
N ALA A 25 -4.46 4.07 2.31
CA ALA A 25 -4.36 4.79 3.59
C ALA A 25 -3.02 5.52 3.74
N ALA A 26 -1.91 4.86 3.46
CA ALA A 26 -0.57 5.45 3.59
C ALA A 26 -0.38 6.63 2.62
N ILE A 27 -0.80 6.48 1.36
CA ILE A 27 -0.74 7.55 0.35
C ILE A 27 -1.51 8.78 0.85
N ASN A 28 -2.77 8.59 1.24
CA ASN A 28 -3.62 9.71 1.64
C ASN A 28 -3.11 10.38 2.92
N LEU A 29 -2.59 9.61 3.89
CA LEU A 29 -1.99 10.18 5.09
C LEU A 29 -0.76 11.05 4.76
N VAL A 30 0.14 10.54 3.92
CA VAL A 30 1.33 11.29 3.51
C VAL A 30 0.93 12.55 2.74
N LEU A 31 0.02 12.44 1.78
CA LEU A 31 -0.42 13.60 1.01
C LEU A 31 -1.18 14.62 1.87
N ALA A 32 -2.02 14.18 2.80
CA ALA A 32 -2.70 15.07 3.73
C ALA A 32 -1.71 15.80 4.65
N ALA A 33 -0.66 15.12 5.11
CA ALA A 33 0.40 15.73 5.91
C ALA A 33 1.25 16.72 5.10
N LEU A 34 1.47 16.44 3.80
CA LEU A 34 2.27 17.29 2.91
C LEU A 34 1.48 18.44 2.28
N ALA A 35 0.16 18.33 2.20
CA ALA A 35 -0.73 19.32 1.58
C ALA A 35 -0.44 20.79 1.96
N PRO A 36 -0.24 21.17 3.24
CA PRO A 36 0.05 22.57 3.58
C PRO A 36 1.42 23.04 3.08
N PHE A 37 2.38 22.14 2.85
CA PHE A 37 3.74 22.46 2.44
C PHE A 37 3.94 22.45 0.92
N THR A 38 3.11 21.69 0.20
CA THR A 38 3.22 21.51 -1.24
C THR A 38 2.17 22.33 -2.03
N ALA A 39 1.59 23.36 -1.41
CA ALA A 39 0.63 24.22 -2.07
C ALA A 39 1.25 24.92 -3.29
N GLY A 40 0.64 24.76 -4.46
CA GLY A 40 1.12 25.35 -5.73
C GLY A 40 2.31 24.63 -6.36
N TRP A 41 2.78 23.52 -5.79
CA TRP A 41 3.87 22.73 -6.40
C TRP A 41 3.36 21.95 -7.63
N PRO A 42 4.22 21.76 -8.65
CA PRO A 42 3.91 20.83 -9.72
C PRO A 42 3.85 19.40 -9.19
N ILE A 43 3.07 18.53 -9.85
CA ILE A 43 2.86 17.13 -9.42
C ILE A 43 4.18 16.39 -9.17
N PHE A 44 5.20 16.63 -9.99
CA PHE A 44 6.54 16.02 -9.84
C PHE A 44 7.23 16.41 -8.54
N GLY A 45 7.06 17.65 -8.06
CA GLY A 45 7.63 18.08 -6.79
C GLY A 45 6.92 17.43 -5.62
N VAL A 46 5.58 17.34 -5.68
CA VAL A 46 4.76 16.69 -4.65
C VAL A 46 5.11 15.21 -4.55
N THR A 47 5.17 14.49 -5.68
CA THR A 47 5.48 13.06 -5.69
C THR A 47 6.93 12.77 -5.30
N ALA A 48 7.89 13.61 -5.68
CA ALA A 48 9.28 13.46 -5.25
C ALA A 48 9.43 13.50 -3.72
N LEU A 49 8.62 14.31 -3.04
CA LEU A 49 8.62 14.40 -1.57
C LEU A 49 7.75 13.31 -0.91
N ALA A 50 6.61 12.96 -1.51
CA ALA A 50 5.67 12.00 -0.94
C ALA A 50 6.11 10.54 -1.10
N VAL A 51 6.78 10.18 -2.20
CA VAL A 51 7.13 8.79 -2.52
C VAL A 51 8.11 8.17 -1.50
N PRO A 52 9.21 8.82 -1.09
CA PRO A 52 10.13 8.23 -0.11
C PRO A 52 9.48 7.77 1.20
N PRO A 53 8.71 8.62 1.93
CA PRO A 53 8.03 8.17 3.15
C PRO A 53 6.94 7.13 2.87
N MET A 54 6.27 7.21 1.74
CA MET A 54 5.26 6.23 1.33
C MET A 54 5.87 4.84 1.09
N VAL A 55 7.05 4.75 0.45
CA VAL A 55 7.77 3.48 0.27
C VAL A 55 8.20 2.91 1.61
N LEU A 56 8.69 3.73 2.53
CA LEU A 56 9.02 3.28 3.89
C LEU A 56 7.79 2.72 4.62
N ALA A 57 6.65 3.40 4.53
CA ALA A 57 5.38 2.92 5.10
C ALA A 57 4.92 1.60 4.47
N MET A 58 5.14 1.40 3.16
CA MET A 58 4.84 0.13 2.50
C MET A 58 5.74 -1.00 3.00
N VAL A 59 7.05 -0.79 2.96
CA VAL A 59 8.05 -1.83 3.24
C VAL A 59 8.00 -2.27 4.70
N TYR A 60 7.86 -1.33 5.63
CA TYR A 60 7.91 -1.63 7.06
C TYR A 60 6.54 -1.78 7.72
N GLY A 61 5.47 -1.30 7.09
CA GLY A 61 4.11 -1.37 7.63
C GLY A 61 3.19 -2.26 6.80
N VAL A 62 2.81 -1.82 5.61
CA VAL A 62 1.69 -2.42 4.86
C VAL A 62 2.01 -3.80 4.32
N ILE A 63 3.16 -3.98 3.68
CA ILE A 63 3.58 -5.28 3.11
C ILE A 63 3.70 -6.37 4.18
N PRO A 64 4.41 -6.17 5.31
CA PRO A 64 4.51 -7.20 6.33
C PRO A 64 3.15 -7.51 6.97
N VAL A 65 2.26 -6.52 7.09
CA VAL A 65 0.87 -6.76 7.53
C VAL A 65 0.12 -7.59 6.49
N ALA A 66 0.16 -7.23 5.21
CA ALA A 66 -0.52 -7.95 4.14
C ALA A 66 -0.09 -9.42 4.04
N PHE A 67 1.21 -9.70 4.21
CA PHE A 67 1.72 -11.08 4.23
C PHE A 67 1.15 -11.95 5.35
N ARG A 68 0.66 -11.35 6.45
CA ARG A 68 -0.04 -12.08 7.51
C ARG A 68 -1.42 -12.59 7.08
N PHE A 69 -2.04 -11.96 6.08
CA PHE A 69 -3.41 -12.28 5.62
C PHE A 69 -3.44 -13.18 4.38
N GLY A 70 -2.30 -13.33 3.71
CA GLY A 70 -2.13 -14.22 2.58
C GLY A 70 -0.73 -14.07 2.01
N ALA A 71 0.02 -15.16 1.94
CA ALA A 71 1.28 -15.15 1.21
C ALA A 71 1.00 -15.64 -0.22
N PRO A 72 1.36 -14.88 -1.27
CA PRO A 72 1.44 -15.41 -2.61
C PRO A 72 2.63 -16.39 -2.67
N ARG A 73 2.43 -17.60 -2.17
CA ARG A 73 3.32 -18.75 -2.38
C ARG A 73 2.86 -19.52 -3.62
#